data_AF-A0A960L5R2-F1
#
_entry.id   AF-A0A960L5R2-F1
#
_cell.length_a   1.000
_cell.length_b   1.000
_cell.length_c   1.000
_cell.angle_alpha   90.00
_cell.angle_beta   90.00
_cell.angle_gamma   90.00
#
_symmetry.space_group_name_H-M   'P 1'
#
loop_
_entity.id
_entity.type
_entity.pdbx_description
1 polymer ?
#
loop_
_entity_poly.entity_id
_entity_poly.type
_entity_poly.pdbx_seq_one_letter_code
_entity_poly.pdbx_strand_id
1 'polypeptide(L)'
;MSVHVSPTSTYVKVFLTLILLTATTVWVAFYDFGILNNVIALGIAFAKATVVVLFFMHVKWSSPLIKLIAGAGVVWLVILILFTLGDYLTRTIHYTAPPI
;
A
#
# COMPACT_ATOMS: atom_id res chain seq x y z
N MET A 1 2.14 -14.08 34.89
CA MET A 1 2.07 -13.55 33.51
C MET A 1 3.12 -12.46 33.36
N SER A 2 4.35 -12.79 32.96
CA SER A 2 5.37 -11.78 32.67
C SER A 2 4.98 -11.07 31.37
N VAL A 3 4.52 -9.83 31.49
CA VAL A 3 4.15 -8.98 30.35
C VAL A 3 5.45 -8.62 29.62
N HIS A 4 5.73 -9.28 28.50
CA HIS A 4 6.82 -8.90 27.62
C HIS A 4 6.36 -7.71 26.76
N VAL A 5 6.38 -6.50 27.34
CA VAL A 5 6.08 -5.27 26.60
C VAL A 5 7.17 -5.11 25.52
N SER A 6 6.76 -4.99 24.26
CA SER A 6 7.67 -4.65 23.17
C SER A 6 8.37 -3.32 23.50
N PRO A 7 9.71 -3.23 23.34
CA PRO A 7 10.44 -2.04 23.75
C PRO A 7 9.93 -0.83 22.95
N THR A 8 9.53 0.21 23.67
CA THR A 8 8.97 1.47 23.13
C THR A 8 9.86 2.11 22.07
N SER A 9 11.18 1.90 22.16
CA SER A 9 12.19 2.31 21.17
C SER A 9 11.87 1.82 19.74
N THR A 10 11.27 0.64 19.58
CA THR A 10 10.90 0.11 18.26
C THR A 10 9.84 0.97 17.60
N TYR A 11 8.80 1.35 18.34
CA TYR A 11 7.73 2.20 17.79
C TYR A 11 8.21 3.61 17.48
N VAL A 12 9.11 4.16 18.30
CA VAL A 12 9.72 5.48 18.03
C VAL A 12 10.52 5.46 16.73
N LYS A 13 11.34 4.41 16.50
CA LYS A 13 12.08 4.26 15.23
C LYS A 13 11.14 4.14 14.04
N VAL A 14 10.07 3.33 14.16
CA VAL A 14 9.07 3.15 13.10
C VAL A 14 8.34 4.47 12.82
N PHE A 15 7.98 5.22 13.86
CA PHE A 15 7.36 6.54 13.72
C PHE A 15 8.27 7.51 12.95
N LEU A 16 9.55 7.60 13.31
CA LEU A 16 10.51 8.44 12.58
C LEU A 16 10.66 8.01 11.12
N THR A 17 10.72 6.70 10.85
CA THR A 17 10.72 6.18 9.47
C THR A 17 9.48 6.62 8.70
N LEU A 18 8.29 6.54 9.30
CA LEU A 18 7.04 6.95 8.63
C LEU A 18 6.95 8.46 8.41
N ILE A 19 7.46 9.27 9.35
CA ILE A 19 7.59 10.72 9.17
C ILE A 19 8.52 11.03 8.00
N LEU A 20 9.70 10.37 7.92
CA LEU A 20 10.62 10.54 6.79
C LEU A 20 9.95 10.20 5.46
N LEU A 21 9.33 9.01 5.36
CA LEU A 21 8.63 8.62 4.14
C LEU A 21 7.50 9.61 3.77
N THR A 22 6.87 10.24 4.77
CA THR A 22 5.83 11.24 4.56
C THR A 22 6.38 12.57 4.07
N ALA A 23 7.47 13.04 4.67
CA ALA A 23 8.20 14.19 4.17
C ALA A 23 8.67 13.97 2.72
N THR A 24 9.15 12.76 2.39
CA THR A 24 9.51 12.40 1.01
C THR A 24 8.33 12.47 0.05
N THR A 25 7.14 12.04 0.46
CA THR A 25 5.95 12.10 -0.42
C THR A 25 5.51 13.54 -0.66
N VAL A 26 5.55 14.37 0.38
CA VAL A 26 5.25 15.80 0.27
C VAL A 26 6.29 16.49 -0.61
N TRP A 27 7.57 16.16 -0.45
CA TRP A 27 8.64 16.73 -1.26
C TRP A 27 8.50 16.35 -2.73
N VAL A 28 8.27 15.06 -3.03
CA VAL A 28 8.03 14.56 -4.40
C VAL A 28 6.82 15.25 -5.03
N ALA A 29 5.78 15.59 -4.26
CA ALA A 29 4.59 16.26 -4.78
C ALA A 29 4.85 17.69 -5.29
N PHE A 30 5.97 18.32 -4.93
CA PHE A 30 6.36 19.63 -5.47
C PHE A 30 7.10 19.55 -6.81
N TYR A 31 7.49 18.36 -7.26
CA TYR A 31 8.17 18.14 -8.52
C TYR A 31 7.25 17.39 -9.49
N ASP A 32 7.24 17.81 -10.75
CA ASP A 32 6.52 17.10 -11.81
C ASP A 32 7.49 16.17 -12.56
N PHE A 33 7.33 14.87 -12.35
CA PHE A 33 8.02 13.80 -13.06
C PHE A 33 7.19 13.24 -14.25
N GLY A 34 6.09 13.92 -14.62
CA GLY A 34 5.21 13.54 -15.71
C GLY A 34 4.55 12.18 -15.48
N ILE A 35 4.73 11.25 -16.45
CA ILE A 35 4.15 9.89 -16.42
C ILE A 35 4.61 9.10 -15.19
N LEU A 36 5.80 9.42 -14.64
CA LEU A 36 6.34 8.71 -13.49
C LEU A 36 5.76 9.15 -12.15
N ASN A 37 4.98 10.25 -12.08
CA ASN A 37 4.39 10.73 -10.83
C ASN A 37 3.61 9.64 -10.10
N ASN A 38 2.73 8.95 -10.82
CA ASN A 38 1.89 7.90 -10.24
C ASN A 38 2.72 6.70 -9.78
N VAL A 39 3.75 6.31 -10.53
CA VAL A 39 4.62 5.19 -10.20
C VAL A 39 5.43 5.50 -8.94
N ILE A 40 6.01 6.69 -8.84
CA ILE A 40 6.78 7.14 -7.67
C ILE A 40 5.86 7.26 -6.46
N ALA A 41 4.68 7.89 -6.60
CA ALA A 41 3.71 8.06 -5.52
C ALA A 41 3.23 6.70 -4.98
N LEU A 42 2.86 5.76 -5.85
CA LEU A 42 2.50 4.39 -5.44
C LEU A 42 3.68 3.67 -4.80
N GLY A 43 4.89 3.81 -5.34
CA GLY A 43 6.09 3.17 -4.78
C GLY A 43 6.34 3.60 -3.34
N ILE A 44 6.23 4.90 -3.05
CA ILE A 44 6.37 5.42 -1.68
C ILE A 44 5.19 4.95 -0.80
N ALA A 45 3.96 4.92 -1.34
CA ALA A 45 2.80 4.43 -0.61
C ALA A 45 2.95 2.95 -0.21
N PHE A 46 3.44 2.09 -1.11
CA PHE A 46 3.74 0.69 -0.80
C PHE A 46 4.81 0.56 0.28
N ALA A 47 5.90 1.34 0.19
CA ALA A 47 6.95 1.32 1.21
C ALA A 47 6.39 1.67 2.61
N LYS A 48 5.54 2.70 2.70
CA LYS A 48 4.85 3.06 3.95
C LYS A 48 3.96 1.93 4.46
N ALA A 49 3.13 1.36 3.58
CA ALA A 49 2.22 0.28 3.92
C ALA A 49 2.98 -0.94 4.46
N THR A 50 4.12 -1.32 3.85
CA THR A 50 4.97 -2.43 4.33
C THR A 50 5.47 -2.18 5.75
N VAL A 51 5.93 -0.97 6.06
CA VAL A 51 6.38 -0.62 7.42
C VAL A 51 5.22 -0.72 8.42
N VAL A 52 4.03 -0.21 8.07
CA VAL A 52 2.85 -0.29 8.94
C VAL A 52 2.44 -1.74 9.20
N VAL A 53 2.36 -2.58 8.15
CA VAL A 53 1.97 -4.00 8.27
C VAL A 53 2.96 -4.78 9.13
N LEU A 54 4.27 -4.58 8.93
CA LEU A 54 5.28 -5.34 9.66
C LEU A 54 5.33 -4.96 11.15
N PHE A 55 5.22 -3.66 11.47
CA PHE A 55 5.47 -3.17 12.82
C PHE A 55 4.20 -2.80 13.61
N PHE A 56 3.26 -2.05 13.04
CA PHE A 56 2.04 -1.65 13.77
C PHE A 56 0.96 -2.73 13.78
N MET A 57 0.83 -3.49 12.70
CA MET A 57 -0.03 -4.68 12.70
C MET A 57 0.62 -5.90 13.35
N HIS A 58 1.85 -5.75 13.86
CA HIS A 58 2.63 -6.79 14.55
C HIS A 58 2.86 -8.07 13.75
N VAL A 59 2.63 -8.05 12.44
CA VAL A 59 2.72 -9.25 11.57
C VAL A 59 4.12 -9.86 11.62
N LYS A 60 5.17 -9.06 11.83
CA LYS A 60 6.55 -9.55 11.97
C LYS A 60 6.72 -10.55 13.12
N TRP A 61 6.06 -10.32 14.26
CA TRP A 61 6.18 -11.15 15.46
C TRP A 61 5.04 -12.18 15.61
N SER A 62 4.01 -12.07 14.78
CA SER A 62 2.90 -13.03 14.75
C SER A 62 3.32 -14.41 14.23
N SER A 63 2.43 -15.38 14.46
CA SER A 63 2.59 -16.77 13.99
C SER A 63 2.72 -16.85 12.46
N PRO A 64 3.34 -17.92 11.92
CA PRO A 64 3.46 -18.13 10.48
C PRO A 64 2.10 -18.11 9.75
N LEU A 65 1.03 -18.58 10.41
CA LEU A 65 -0.32 -18.58 9.87
C LEU A 65 -0.83 -17.14 9.61
N ILE A 66 -0.61 -16.21 10.56
CA ILE A 66 -1.00 -14.80 10.37
C ILE A 66 -0.23 -14.17 9.21
N LYS A 67 1.06 -14.48 9.08
CA LYS A 67 1.89 -13.99 7.96
C LYS A 67 1.37 -14.49 6.61
N LEU A 68 0.98 -15.77 6.54
CA LEU A 68 0.40 -16.36 5.34
C LEU A 68 -0.92 -15.69 4.96
N ILE A 69 -1.83 -15.50 5.92
CA ILE A 69 -3.14 -14.88 5.67
C ILE A 69 -2.98 -13.42 5.26
N ALA A 70 -2.09 -12.66 5.91
CA ALA A 70 -1.80 -11.28 5.53
C ALA A 70 -1.27 -11.20 4.08
N GLY A 71 -0.35 -12.10 3.70
CA GLY A 71 0.15 -12.21 2.33
C GLY A 71 -0.95 -12.60 1.33
N ALA A 72 -1.80 -13.57 1.68
CA ALA A 72 -2.93 -13.99 0.87
C ALA A 72 -3.92 -12.83 0.63
N GLY A 73 -4.17 -11.99 1.63
CA GLY A 73 -5.01 -10.79 1.48
C GLY A 73 -4.43 -9.78 0.48
N VAL A 74 -3.11 -9.56 0.49
CA VAL A 74 -2.44 -8.71 -0.50
C VAL A 74 -2.52 -9.31 -1.89
N VAL A 75 -2.28 -10.61 -2.05
CA VAL A 75 -2.42 -11.31 -3.33
C VAL A 75 -3.87 -11.20 -3.85
N TRP A 76 -4.85 -11.40 -2.98
CA TRP A 76 -6.25 -11.27 -3.31
C TRP A 76 -6.60 -9.85 -3.80
N LEU A 77 -6.12 -8.82 -3.11
CA LEU A 77 -6.29 -7.42 -3.54
C LEU A 77 -5.69 -7.17 -4.93
N VAL A 78 -4.49 -7.68 -5.19
CA VAL A 78 -3.83 -7.54 -6.51
C VAL A 78 -4.68 -8.20 -7.60
N ILE A 79 -5.21 -9.40 -7.36
CA ILE A 79 -6.11 -10.08 -8.31
C ILE A 79 -7.34 -9.21 -8.60
N LEU A 80 -7.99 -8.65 -7.56
CA LEU A 80 -9.15 -7.78 -7.74
C LEU A 80 -8.82 -6.53 -8.56
N ILE A 81 -7.69 -5.89 -8.30
CA ILE A 81 -7.26 -4.69 -9.04
C ILE A 81 -6.98 -5.04 -10.50
N LEU A 82 -6.24 -6.11 -10.77
CA LEU A 82 -5.87 -6.50 -12.13
C LEU A 82 -7.08 -6.92 -12.97
N PHE A 83 -8.02 -7.67 -12.40
CA PHE A 83 -9.25 -8.04 -13.10
C PHE A 83 -10.16 -6.84 -13.34
N THR A 84 -10.29 -5.95 -12.37
CA THR A 84 -11.06 -4.71 -12.55
C THR A 84 -10.43 -3.86 -13.66
N LEU A 85 -9.12 -3.66 -13.64
CA LEU A 85 -8.42 -2.90 -14.67
C LEU A 85 -8.54 -3.57 -16.05
N GLY A 86 -8.45 -4.89 -16.11
CA GLY A 86 -8.66 -5.67 -17.34
C GLY A 86 -10.06 -5.47 -17.94
N ASP A 87 -11.10 -5.45 -17.11
CA ASP A 87 -12.48 -5.14 -17.55
C ASP A 87 -12.55 -3.73 -18.14
N TYR A 88 -12.04 -2.73 -17.42
CA TYR A 88 -12.05 -1.33 -17.86
C TYR A 88 -11.31 -1.13 -19.18
N LEU A 89 -10.14 -1.75 -19.36
CA LEU A 89 -9.32 -1.61 -20.56
C LEU A 89 -9.95 -2.27 -21.79
N THR A 90 -10.75 -3.32 -21.61
CA THR A 90 -11.37 -4.08 -22.71
C THR A 90 -12.75 -3.53 -23.09
N ARG A 91 -13.38 -2.71 -22.23
CA ARG A 91 -14.73 -2.19 -22.47
C ARG A 91 -14.76 -1.22 -23.65
N THR A 92 -15.41 -1.62 -24.74
CA THR A 92 -15.71 -0.74 -25.88
C THR A 92 -16.95 0.09 -25.59
N ILE A 93 -16.83 1.42 -25.63
CA ILE A 93 -17.98 2.32 -25.47
C ILE A 93 -18.79 2.30 -26.77
N HIS A 94 -20.00 1.74 -26.72
CA HIS A 94 -20.99 1.87 -27.79
C HIS A 94 -21.80 3.15 -27.57
N TYR A 95 -21.48 4.20 -28.31
CA TYR A 95 -22.34 5.38 -28.40
C TYR A 95 -23.47 5.08 -29.37
N THR A 96 -24.62 4.61 -28.89
CA THR A 96 -25.84 4.61 -29.70
C THR A 96 -26.51 5.97 -29.55
N ALA A 97 -26.63 6.72 -30.65
CA ALA A 97 -27.42 7.94 -30.68
C ALA A 97 -28.89 7.61 -30.34
N PRO A 98 -29.60 8.47 -29.56
CA PRO A 98 -30.98 8.22 -29.20
C PRO A 98 -31.86 8.15 -30.47
N PRO A 99 -32.80 7.19 -30.57
CA PRO A 99 -33.75 7.16 -31.67
C PRO A 99 -34.64 8.41 -31.60
N ILE A 100 -34.70 9.14 -32.73
CA ILE A 100 -35.64 10.24 -32.99
C ILE A 100 -37.07 9.74 -33.12
#